data_AF-A0A8X6GDD9-F1
#
_entry.id   AF-A0A8X6GDD9-F1
#
_cell.length_a   1.000
_cell.length_b   1.000
_cell.length_c   1.000
_cell.angle_alpha   90.00
_cell.angle_beta   90.00
_cell.angle_gamma   90.00
#
_symmetry.space_group_name_H-M   'P 1'
#
loop_
_entity.id
_entity.type
_entity.pdbx_description
1 polymer ?
#
loop_
_entity_poly.entity_id
_entity_poly.type
_entity_poly.pdbx_seq_one_letter_code
_entity_poly.pdbx_strand_id
1 'polypeptide(L)'
;DESFELKGEAEKKARIMYRSCMNTSRIDKRGAQPLLDLLKKMGGWNISGDFIIKDWDFQKALELNDNYYGVDSLFSWTVQEDFENSTRHIVSVSQNEMILKSRDFYFNKTMDDKVISAYLAYMTKVGVLLDGEENATRLQMQDVLEFKIKLAEIQLPAEKLKEHNKVYRKLTVSQLQEVAPFLNWRLYFNSAFKAVGREIDSSEPVMVLGLDYLKNLSELVTQYLSNVQGRV
;
A
#
# COMPACT_ATOMS: atom_id res chain seq x y z
N ASP A 1 -47.92 -5.01 -5.98
CA ASP A 1 -47.69 -3.58 -6.18
C ASP A 1 -47.14 -2.93 -4.94
N GLU A 2 -45.84 -2.64 -4.94
CA GLU A 2 -45.26 -1.57 -4.13
C GLU A 2 -44.07 -1.03 -4.93
N SER A 3 -44.37 -0.16 -5.88
CA SER A 3 -43.39 0.72 -6.50
C SER A 3 -42.91 1.69 -5.41
N PHE A 4 -41.95 1.26 -4.60
CA PHE A 4 -41.16 2.15 -3.76
C PHE A 4 -40.40 3.09 -4.70
N GLU A 5 -40.98 4.26 -4.98
CA GLU A 5 -40.26 5.39 -5.57
C GLU A 5 -39.04 5.66 -4.70
N LEU A 6 -37.86 5.44 -5.29
CA LEU A 6 -36.57 5.57 -4.62
C LEU A 6 -36.38 7.03 -4.18
N LYS A 7 -36.26 7.25 -2.87
CA LYS A 7 -35.97 8.57 -2.31
C LYS A 7 -34.47 8.84 -2.43
N GLY A 8 -34.07 9.39 -3.58
CA GLY A 8 -32.74 9.95 -3.83
C GLY A 8 -31.71 8.96 -4.42
N GLU A 9 -30.82 9.49 -5.27
CA GLU A 9 -29.77 8.71 -5.96
C GLU A 9 -28.78 8.03 -4.99
N ALA A 10 -28.58 8.57 -3.78
CA ALA A 10 -27.74 7.96 -2.75
C ALA A 10 -28.31 6.61 -2.27
N GLU A 11 -29.61 6.57 -1.94
CA GLU A 11 -30.29 5.33 -1.50
C GLU A 11 -30.23 4.26 -2.59
N LYS A 12 -30.46 4.67 -3.85
CA LYS A 12 -30.38 3.80 -5.01
C LYS A 12 -28.99 3.18 -5.16
N LYS A 13 -27.91 3.96 -5.08
CA LYS A 13 -26.53 3.45 -5.15
C LYS A 13 -26.25 2.46 -4.01
N ALA A 14 -26.66 2.77 -2.78
CA ALA A 14 -26.48 1.88 -1.63
C ALA A 14 -27.19 0.53 -1.84
N ARG A 15 -28.44 0.54 -2.31
CA ARG A 15 -29.21 -0.68 -2.61
C ARG A 15 -28.60 -1.49 -3.76
N ILE A 16 -28.09 -0.83 -4.80
CA ILE A 16 -27.38 -1.50 -5.90
C ILE A 16 -26.10 -2.16 -5.39
N MET A 17 -25.30 -1.45 -4.59
CA MET A 17 -24.09 -1.99 -3.99
C MET A 17 -24.40 -3.22 -3.13
N TYR A 18 -25.39 -3.12 -2.23
CA TYR A 18 -25.85 -4.25 -1.42
C TYR A 18 -26.25 -5.46 -2.27
N ARG A 19 -27.12 -5.25 -3.28
CA ARG A 19 -27.56 -6.33 -4.18
C ARG A 19 -26.40 -6.95 -4.97
N SER A 20 -25.39 -6.17 -5.32
CA SER A 20 -24.19 -6.68 -6.00
C SER A 20 -23.36 -7.58 -5.09
N CYS A 21 -23.19 -7.22 -3.82
CA CYS A 21 -22.47 -8.03 -2.83
C CYS A 21 -23.21 -9.32 -2.47
N MET A 22 -24.54 -9.27 -2.39
CA MET A 22 -25.37 -10.43 -2.03
C MET A 22 -25.52 -11.45 -3.15
N ASN A 23 -25.18 -11.11 -4.40
CA ASN A 23 -25.30 -12.02 -5.54
C ASN A 23 -24.05 -12.92 -5.68
N THR A 24 -23.91 -13.86 -4.74
CA THR A 24 -22.77 -14.80 -4.70
C THR A 24 -22.68 -15.65 -5.95
N SER A 25 -23.80 -16.06 -6.55
CA SER A 25 -23.80 -16.82 -7.82
C SER A 25 -23.05 -16.09 -8.94
N ARG A 26 -23.19 -14.75 -9.05
CA ARG A 26 -22.42 -13.96 -10.03
C ARG A 26 -20.96 -13.80 -9.64
N ILE A 27 -20.66 -13.70 -8.35
CA ILE A 27 -19.28 -13.61 -7.83
C ILE A 27 -18.55 -14.92 -8.13
N ASP A 28 -19.14 -16.07 -7.77
CA ASP A 28 -18.58 -17.40 -7.98
C ASP A 28 -18.37 -17.70 -9.47
N LYS A 29 -19.31 -17.30 -10.33
CA LYS A 29 -19.18 -17.46 -11.79
C LYS A 29 -17.99 -16.68 -12.36
N ARG A 30 -17.64 -15.53 -11.79
CA ARG A 30 -16.49 -14.71 -12.23
C ARG A 30 -15.17 -15.20 -11.65
N GLY A 31 -15.20 -15.86 -10.49
CA GLY A 31 -14.00 -16.37 -9.82
C GLY A 31 -12.94 -15.29 -9.64
N ALA A 32 -11.67 -15.66 -9.88
CA ALA A 32 -10.53 -14.76 -9.76
C ALA A 32 -10.36 -13.75 -10.90
N GLN A 33 -11.14 -13.88 -11.99
CA GLN A 33 -10.94 -13.10 -13.22
C GLN A 33 -10.89 -11.58 -13.00
N PRO A 34 -11.77 -10.95 -12.19
CA PRO A 34 -11.70 -9.50 -11.97
C PRO A 34 -10.38 -9.04 -11.36
N LEU A 35 -9.77 -9.85 -10.49
CA LEU A 35 -8.49 -9.54 -9.85
C LEU A 35 -7.32 -9.82 -10.82
N LEU A 36 -7.38 -10.88 -11.60
CA LEU A 36 -6.39 -11.15 -12.67
C LEU A 36 -6.37 -10.03 -13.72
N ASP A 37 -7.54 -9.54 -14.13
CA ASP A 37 -7.66 -8.41 -15.05
C ASP A 37 -7.09 -7.12 -14.46
N LEU A 38 -7.29 -6.91 -13.16
CA LEU A 38 -6.72 -5.78 -12.42
C LEU A 38 -5.19 -5.88 -12.34
N LEU A 39 -4.63 -7.03 -11.96
CA LEU A 39 -3.19 -7.26 -11.91
C LEU A 39 -2.54 -6.99 -13.27
N LYS A 40 -3.13 -7.47 -14.36
CA LYS A 40 -2.66 -7.17 -15.72
C LYS A 40 -2.66 -5.67 -16.03
N LYS A 41 -3.71 -4.94 -15.65
CA LYS A 41 -3.77 -3.47 -15.79
C LYS A 41 -2.72 -2.75 -14.95
N MET A 42 -2.27 -3.35 -13.85
CA MET A 42 -1.23 -2.80 -12.98
C MET A 42 0.20 -3.11 -13.45
N GLY A 43 0.35 -3.82 -14.57
CA GLY A 43 1.66 -4.23 -15.10
C GLY A 43 2.04 -5.69 -14.80
N GLY A 44 1.16 -6.45 -14.15
CA GLY A 44 1.40 -7.83 -13.77
C GLY A 44 2.25 -7.96 -12.51
N TRP A 45 2.64 -9.20 -12.23
CA TRP A 45 3.46 -9.57 -11.08
C TRP A 45 4.18 -10.89 -11.38
N ASN A 46 5.31 -11.15 -10.74
CA ASN A 46 6.15 -12.29 -11.12
C ASN A 46 5.55 -13.67 -10.85
N ILE A 47 4.49 -13.74 -10.04
CA ILE A 47 3.79 -14.98 -9.71
C ILE A 47 3.08 -15.60 -10.92
N SER A 48 2.52 -14.79 -11.83
CA SER A 48 1.84 -15.30 -13.03
C SER A 48 2.79 -15.77 -14.14
N GLY A 49 4.09 -15.51 -14.01
CA GLY A 49 5.13 -15.96 -14.95
C GLY A 49 5.27 -15.15 -16.25
N ASP A 50 4.36 -14.23 -16.54
CA ASP A 50 4.38 -13.35 -17.72
C ASP A 50 4.91 -11.93 -17.43
N PHE A 51 5.36 -11.67 -16.20
CA PHE A 51 5.90 -10.38 -15.78
C PHE A 51 7.29 -10.11 -16.37
N ILE A 52 7.45 -8.93 -16.97
CA ILE A 52 8.71 -8.48 -17.57
C ILE A 52 9.30 -7.38 -16.70
N ILE A 53 10.27 -7.74 -15.86
CA ILE A 53 10.87 -6.81 -14.88
C ILE A 53 11.49 -5.56 -15.52
N LYS A 54 11.92 -5.63 -16.78
CA LYS A 54 12.50 -4.49 -17.52
C LYS A 54 11.49 -3.39 -17.82
N ASP A 55 10.21 -3.75 -17.92
CA ASP A 55 9.12 -2.84 -18.25
C ASP A 55 8.48 -2.26 -16.99
N TRP A 56 8.85 -2.79 -15.81
CA TRP A 56 8.32 -2.36 -14.53
C TRP A 56 8.98 -1.07 -14.05
N ASP A 57 8.12 -0.14 -13.61
CA ASP A 57 8.49 1.17 -13.10
C ASP A 57 7.95 1.28 -11.67
N PHE A 58 8.87 1.27 -10.70
CA PHE A 58 8.55 1.30 -9.28
C PHE A 58 7.71 2.52 -8.89
N GLN A 59 8.04 3.70 -9.41
CA GLN A 59 7.31 4.94 -9.13
C GLN A 59 5.86 4.83 -9.62
N LYS A 60 5.66 4.39 -10.86
CA LYS A 60 4.31 4.25 -11.44
C LYS A 60 3.51 3.16 -10.74
N ALA A 61 4.16 2.06 -10.34
CA ALA A 61 3.51 1.00 -9.60
C ALA A 61 2.98 1.50 -8.25
N LEU A 62 3.78 2.26 -7.50
CA LEU A 62 3.34 2.90 -6.26
C LEU A 62 2.23 3.92 -6.48
N GLU A 63 2.37 4.81 -7.46
CA GLU A 63 1.33 5.81 -7.76
C GLU A 63 -0.01 5.16 -8.12
N LEU A 64 0.01 4.10 -8.93
CA LEU A 64 -1.20 3.39 -9.32
C LEU A 64 -1.82 2.65 -8.13
N ASN A 65 -1.00 1.94 -7.35
CA ASN A 65 -1.45 1.16 -6.21
C ASN A 65 -2.00 2.06 -5.09
N ASP A 66 -1.25 3.08 -4.71
CA ASP A 66 -1.57 3.93 -3.57
C ASP A 66 -2.58 5.01 -3.96
N ASN A 67 -2.33 5.79 -5.03
CA ASN A 67 -3.15 6.98 -5.33
C ASN A 67 -4.44 6.67 -6.11
N TYR A 68 -4.43 5.63 -6.94
CA TYR A 68 -5.60 5.27 -7.76
C TYR A 68 -6.45 4.17 -7.12
N TYR A 69 -5.83 3.13 -6.57
CA TYR A 69 -6.54 2.04 -5.90
C TYR A 69 -6.69 2.21 -4.38
N GLY A 70 -5.96 3.15 -3.76
CA GLY A 70 -6.09 3.43 -2.32
C GLY A 70 -5.53 2.32 -1.44
N VAL A 71 -4.48 1.62 -1.89
CA VAL A 71 -3.88 0.50 -1.17
C VAL A 71 -2.49 0.90 -0.69
N ASP A 72 -2.32 1.27 0.57
CA ASP A 72 -1.01 1.64 1.12
C ASP A 72 -0.08 0.42 1.23
N SER A 73 1.08 0.45 0.57
CA SER A 73 2.01 -0.68 0.52
C SER A 73 3.26 -0.50 1.37
N LEU A 74 4.02 0.58 1.15
CA LEU A 74 5.31 0.85 1.82
C LEU A 74 5.24 1.97 2.86
N PHE A 75 4.34 2.93 2.67
CA PHE A 75 4.05 4.02 3.59
C PHE A 75 2.58 4.39 3.40
N SER A 76 2.01 5.14 4.33
CA SER A 76 0.67 5.69 4.19
C SER A 76 0.75 7.19 4.00
N TRP A 77 -0.19 7.74 3.25
CA TRP A 77 -0.34 9.19 3.17
C TRP A 77 -1.82 9.59 3.08
N THR A 78 -2.13 10.79 3.57
CA THR A 78 -3.47 11.35 3.52
C THR A 78 -3.44 12.87 3.58
N VAL A 79 -4.59 13.52 3.39
CA VAL A 79 -4.79 14.94 3.71
C VAL A 79 -5.59 15.01 5.01
N GLN A 80 -5.00 15.57 6.05
CA GLN A 80 -5.61 15.69 7.38
C GLN A 80 -5.34 17.06 8.00
N GLU A 81 -5.97 17.36 9.13
CA GLU A 81 -5.71 18.59 9.86
C GLU A 81 -4.24 18.68 10.32
N ASP A 82 -3.66 19.88 10.22
CA ASP A 82 -2.33 20.16 10.74
C ASP A 82 -2.37 20.17 12.28
N PHE A 83 -1.52 19.35 12.92
CA PHE A 83 -1.44 19.24 14.38
C PHE A 83 -1.08 20.56 15.07
N GLU A 84 -0.36 21.46 14.39
CA GLU A 84 -0.04 22.79 14.91
C GLU A 84 -1.10 23.85 14.57
N ASN A 85 -1.94 23.59 13.56
CA ASN A 85 -2.99 24.51 13.13
C ASN A 85 -4.17 23.79 12.50
N SER A 86 -5.14 23.41 13.34
CA SER A 86 -6.33 22.66 12.94
C SER A 86 -7.28 23.40 11.97
N THR A 87 -7.04 24.69 11.68
CA THR A 87 -7.82 25.41 10.65
C THR A 87 -7.34 25.11 9.23
N ARG A 88 -6.22 24.40 9.08
CA ARG A 88 -5.60 24.06 7.79
C ARG A 88 -5.48 22.56 7.64
N HIS A 89 -5.52 22.11 6.39
CA HIS A 89 -5.21 20.74 6.03
C HIS A 89 -3.80 20.68 5.44
N ILE A 90 -3.11 19.57 5.70
CA ILE A 90 -1.75 19.31 5.25
C ILE A 90 -1.65 17.88 4.72
N VAL A 91 -0.78 17.68 3.73
CA VAL A 91 -0.38 16.33 3.32
C VAL A 91 0.38 15.70 4.47
N SER A 92 -0.04 14.51 4.90
CA SER A 92 0.63 13.76 5.94
C SER A 92 1.15 12.44 5.42
N VAL A 93 2.37 12.09 5.80
CA VAL A 93 3.03 10.83 5.47
C VAL A 93 3.42 10.11 6.75
N SER A 94 3.13 8.81 6.83
CA SER A 94 3.48 7.98 7.98
C SER A 94 3.83 6.55 7.57
N GLN A 95 4.22 5.71 8.52
CA GLN A 95 4.42 4.29 8.26
C GLN A 95 3.12 3.59 7.83
N ASN A 96 3.23 2.55 7.01
CA ASN A 96 2.06 1.76 6.62
C ASN A 96 1.51 0.95 7.81
N GLU A 97 0.23 0.62 7.75
CA GLU A 97 -0.33 -0.34 8.69
C GLU A 97 0.10 -1.78 8.33
N MET A 98 0.41 -2.57 9.34
CA MET A 98 0.75 -3.98 9.15
C MET A 98 -0.51 -4.83 9.03
N ILE A 99 -0.51 -5.79 8.09
CA ILE A 99 -1.64 -6.71 7.89
C ILE A 99 -1.86 -7.61 9.12
N LEU A 100 -0.78 -8.05 9.77
CA LEU A 100 -0.89 -8.65 11.09
C LEU A 100 -1.08 -7.53 12.11
N LYS A 101 -1.97 -7.75 13.09
CA LYS A 101 -2.50 -6.74 14.04
C LYS A 101 -1.45 -5.86 14.75
N SER A 102 -0.17 -6.26 14.76
CA SER A 102 0.95 -5.47 15.26
C SER A 102 2.24 -5.90 14.54
N ARG A 103 3.20 -4.97 14.46
CA ARG A 103 4.63 -5.22 14.19
C ARG A 103 5.19 -6.39 15.02
N ASP A 104 4.71 -6.57 16.25
CA ASP A 104 5.19 -7.60 17.19
C ASP A 104 4.92 -9.03 16.72
N PHE A 105 3.99 -9.22 15.78
CA PHE A 105 3.79 -10.54 15.16
C PHE A 105 4.92 -10.95 14.22
N TYR A 106 5.73 -9.99 13.76
CA TYR A 106 6.91 -10.23 12.93
C TYR A 106 8.20 -10.24 13.76
N PHE A 107 8.23 -9.53 14.88
CA PHE A 107 9.44 -9.33 15.68
C PHE A 107 9.85 -10.58 16.47
N ASN A 108 11.13 -10.97 16.41
CA ASN A 108 11.69 -12.16 17.08
C ASN A 108 10.96 -13.48 16.75
N LYS A 109 10.32 -13.57 15.59
CA LYS A 109 9.66 -14.80 15.13
C LYS A 109 10.47 -15.49 14.05
N THR A 110 10.60 -16.80 14.17
CA THR A 110 11.15 -17.64 13.10
C THR A 110 10.05 -18.03 12.12
N MET A 111 10.42 -18.58 10.97
CA MET A 111 9.47 -19.10 9.99
C MET A 111 8.58 -20.22 10.56
N ASP A 112 9.02 -20.89 11.63
CA ASP A 112 8.28 -21.94 12.34
C ASP A 112 7.21 -21.39 13.31
N ASP A 113 7.14 -20.07 13.52
CA ASP A 113 6.04 -19.50 14.28
C ASP A 113 4.71 -19.76 13.58
N LYS A 114 3.72 -20.25 14.33
CA LYS A 114 2.42 -20.67 13.79
C LYS A 114 1.72 -19.59 12.99
N VAL A 115 1.82 -18.32 13.39
CA VAL A 115 1.18 -17.19 12.70
C VAL A 115 1.92 -16.87 11.41
N ILE A 116 3.26 -16.84 11.46
CA ILE A 116 4.10 -16.57 10.29
C ILE A 116 3.95 -17.68 9.24
N SER A 117 4.00 -18.95 9.67
CA SER A 117 3.74 -20.12 8.82
C SER A 117 2.36 -20.08 8.18
N ALA A 118 1.31 -19.74 8.94
CA ALA A 118 -0.04 -19.61 8.40
C ALA A 118 -0.16 -18.45 7.40
N TYR A 119 0.54 -17.34 7.64
CA TYR A 119 0.54 -16.20 6.74
C TYR A 119 1.24 -16.52 5.42
N LEU A 120 2.40 -17.21 5.46
CA LEU A 120 3.07 -17.71 4.27
C LEU A 120 2.18 -18.68 3.48
N ALA A 121 1.51 -19.61 4.16
CA ALA A 121 0.58 -20.54 3.52
C ALA A 121 -0.59 -19.81 2.86
N TYR A 122 -1.13 -18.77 3.51
CA TYR A 122 -2.18 -17.93 2.95
C TYR A 122 -1.73 -17.20 1.69
N MET A 123 -0.58 -16.52 1.75
CA MET A 123 0.00 -15.81 0.60
C MET A 123 0.26 -16.76 -0.57
N THR A 124 0.82 -17.94 -0.29
CA THR A 124 1.04 -19.00 -1.29
C THR A 124 -0.28 -19.45 -1.92
N LYS A 125 -1.31 -19.71 -1.10
CA LYS A 125 -2.61 -20.16 -1.60
C LYS A 125 -3.27 -19.12 -2.50
N VAL A 126 -3.19 -17.84 -2.13
CA VAL A 126 -3.73 -16.74 -2.94
C VAL A 126 -2.97 -16.62 -4.26
N GLY A 127 -1.63 -16.72 -4.25
CA GLY A 127 -0.84 -16.71 -5.49
C GLY A 127 -1.19 -17.86 -6.45
N VAL A 128 -1.40 -19.07 -5.92
CA VAL A 128 -1.85 -20.23 -6.72
C VAL A 128 -3.26 -20.03 -7.29
N LEU A 129 -4.17 -19.40 -6.54
CA LEU A 129 -5.50 -19.04 -7.03
C LEU A 129 -5.47 -17.93 -8.10
N LEU A 130 -4.33 -17.27 -8.27
CA LEU A 130 -4.06 -16.18 -9.21
C LEU A 130 -3.02 -16.61 -10.26
N ASP A 131 -3.14 -17.86 -10.72
CA ASP A 131 -2.37 -18.49 -11.79
C ASP A 131 -0.87 -18.78 -11.49
N GLY A 132 -0.44 -18.72 -10.24
CA GLY A 132 0.91 -19.12 -9.84
C GLY A 132 1.13 -20.63 -9.71
N GLU A 133 2.33 -21.12 -10.05
CA GLU A 133 2.76 -22.49 -9.74
C GLU A 133 3.12 -22.60 -8.25
N GLU A 134 2.69 -23.65 -7.56
CA GLU A 134 2.72 -23.72 -6.09
C GLU A 134 4.12 -23.58 -5.49
N ASN A 135 5.11 -24.30 -6.00
CA ASN A 135 6.47 -24.26 -5.43
C ASN A 135 7.16 -22.91 -5.70
N ALA A 136 7.08 -22.41 -6.93
CA ALA A 136 7.62 -21.12 -7.32
C ALA A 136 6.94 -19.97 -6.57
N THR A 137 5.61 -20.04 -6.42
CA THR A 137 4.83 -19.07 -5.64
C THR A 137 5.27 -19.09 -4.18
N ARG A 138 5.46 -20.27 -3.58
CA ARG A 138 5.88 -20.38 -2.19
C ARG A 138 7.24 -19.72 -1.95
N LEU A 139 8.21 -19.94 -2.84
CA LEU A 139 9.54 -19.32 -2.74
C LEU A 139 9.45 -17.79 -2.83
N GLN A 140 8.70 -17.26 -3.80
CA GLN A 140 8.51 -15.81 -3.91
C GLN A 140 7.77 -15.21 -2.71
N MET A 141 6.78 -15.92 -2.16
CA MET A 141 6.07 -15.47 -0.95
C MET A 141 6.95 -15.53 0.31
N GLN A 142 7.99 -16.37 0.34
CA GLN A 142 9.02 -16.32 1.38
C GLN A 142 9.87 -15.05 1.25
N ASP A 143 10.27 -14.67 0.03
CA ASP A 143 11.02 -13.42 -0.22
C ASP A 143 10.19 -12.19 0.19
N VAL A 144 8.90 -12.17 -0.17
CA VAL A 144 7.94 -11.11 0.25
C VAL A 144 7.81 -11.07 1.77
N LEU A 145 7.75 -12.22 2.43
CA LEU A 145 7.66 -12.30 3.89
C LEU A 145 8.94 -11.78 4.57
N GLU A 146 10.11 -12.12 4.04
CA GLU A 146 11.39 -11.60 4.54
C GLU A 146 11.46 -10.08 4.41
N PHE A 147 11.04 -9.54 3.26
CA PHE A 147 10.93 -8.09 3.08
C PHE A 147 9.98 -7.46 4.11
N LYS A 148 8.81 -8.08 4.35
CA LYS A 148 7.87 -7.59 5.37
C LYS A 148 8.44 -7.63 6.78
N ILE A 149 9.27 -8.61 7.12
CA ILE A 149 9.96 -8.66 8.42
C ILE A 149 10.94 -7.49 8.53
N LYS A 150 11.77 -7.24 7.52
CA LYS A 150 12.69 -6.08 7.50
C LYS A 150 11.95 -4.75 7.58
N LEU A 151 10.82 -4.64 6.87
CA LEU A 151 9.94 -3.47 6.94
C LEU A 151 9.38 -3.29 8.35
N ALA A 152 8.97 -4.37 9.00
CA ALA A 152 8.52 -4.34 10.39
C ALA A 152 9.65 -3.90 11.32
N GLU A 153 10.88 -4.37 11.15
CA GLU A 153 12.01 -3.98 12.00
C GLU A 153 12.28 -2.47 12.02
N ILE A 154 12.05 -1.77 10.90
CA ILE A 154 12.25 -0.31 10.83
C ILE A 154 11.05 0.52 11.30
N GLN A 155 9.87 -0.09 11.50
CA GLN A 155 8.68 0.60 11.99
C GLN A 155 8.80 1.05 13.44
N LEU A 156 8.17 2.18 13.76
CA LEU A 156 7.99 2.62 15.14
C LEU A 156 6.89 1.78 15.82
N PRO A 157 7.04 1.49 17.13
CA PRO A 157 5.96 0.96 17.95
C PRO A 157 4.73 1.89 17.96
N ALA A 158 3.54 1.30 18.02
CA ALA A 158 2.28 2.04 18.00
C ALA A 158 2.15 3.07 19.14
N GLU A 159 2.77 2.78 20.30
CA GLU A 159 2.80 3.67 21.45
C GLU A 159 3.58 4.95 21.14
N LYS A 160 4.70 4.83 20.42
CA LYS A 160 5.52 5.99 20.03
C LYS A 160 4.79 6.87 19.00
N LEU A 161 3.99 6.28 18.12
CA LEU A 161 3.20 7.04 17.13
C LEU A 161 2.15 7.93 17.80
N LYS A 162 1.63 7.54 18.97
CA LYS A 162 0.68 8.36 19.76
C LYS A 162 1.33 9.58 20.41
N GLU A 163 2.65 9.59 20.55
CA GLU A 163 3.40 10.73 21.08
C GLU A 163 3.64 11.78 19.98
N HIS A 164 2.56 12.38 19.46
CA HIS A 164 2.59 13.25 18.27
C HIS A 164 3.72 14.28 18.32
N ASN A 165 3.90 14.95 19.46
CA ASN A 165 4.96 15.96 19.65
C ASN A 165 6.39 15.44 19.39
N LYS A 166 6.64 14.14 19.57
CA LYS A 166 7.96 13.53 19.35
C LYS A 166 8.15 13.06 17.92
N VAL A 167 7.10 12.52 17.29
CA VAL A 167 7.17 11.91 15.94
C VAL A 167 6.85 12.88 14.81
N TYR A 168 6.18 13.99 15.11
CA TYR A 168 5.80 15.03 14.17
C TYR A 168 7.00 15.84 13.68
N ARG A 169 7.16 15.93 12.36
CA ARG A 169 8.07 16.87 11.70
C ARG A 169 7.34 17.51 10.53
N LYS A 170 7.40 18.84 10.44
CA LYS A 170 6.95 19.58 9.25
C LYS A 170 8.14 19.81 8.34
N LEU A 171 8.07 19.29 7.13
CA LEU A 171 9.07 19.42 6.07
C LEU A 171 8.43 20.03 4.84
N THR A 172 9.21 20.57 3.91
CA THR A 172 8.75 20.79 2.53
C THR A 172 8.88 19.52 1.71
N VAL A 173 8.20 19.42 0.56
CA VAL A 173 8.40 18.33 -0.41
C VAL A 173 9.88 18.20 -0.81
N SER A 174 10.61 19.31 -0.98
CA SER A 174 12.05 19.26 -1.26
C SER A 174 12.87 18.65 -0.12
N GLN A 175 12.58 19.01 1.14
CA GLN A 175 13.25 18.42 2.30
C GLN A 175 12.90 16.94 2.46
N LEU A 176 11.65 16.56 2.17
CA LEU A 176 11.24 15.15 2.14
C LEU A 176 12.02 14.36 1.08
N GLN A 177 12.25 14.96 -0.09
CA GLN A 177 13.07 14.36 -1.14
C GLN A 177 14.52 14.12 -0.71
N GLU A 178 15.09 15.00 0.10
CA GLU A 178 16.46 14.86 0.63
C GLU A 178 16.57 13.72 1.66
N VAL A 179 15.58 13.57 2.55
CA VAL A 179 15.62 12.57 3.64
C VAL A 179 15.18 11.17 3.20
N ALA A 180 14.34 11.05 2.17
CA ALA A 180 13.81 9.78 1.71
C ALA A 180 13.77 9.70 0.16
N PRO A 181 14.94 9.67 -0.51
CA PRO A 181 15.03 9.76 -1.97
C PRO A 181 14.62 8.50 -2.77
N PHE A 182 13.92 7.53 -2.17
CA PHE A 182 13.55 6.27 -2.86
C PHE A 182 12.48 6.44 -3.96
N LEU A 183 11.77 7.57 -3.97
CA LEU A 183 10.80 7.91 -5.00
C LEU A 183 10.83 9.43 -5.25
N ASN A 184 10.21 9.88 -6.34
CA ASN A 184 10.02 11.30 -6.60
C ASN A 184 8.73 11.79 -5.92
N TRP A 185 8.86 12.44 -4.77
CA TRP A 185 7.72 12.83 -3.93
C TRP A 185 6.81 13.85 -4.61
N ARG A 186 7.41 14.79 -5.35
CA ARG A 186 6.63 15.79 -6.10
C ARG A 186 5.77 15.10 -7.17
N LEU A 187 6.35 14.21 -7.97
CA LEU A 187 5.59 13.47 -8.98
C LEU A 187 4.52 12.59 -8.34
N TYR A 188 4.86 11.89 -7.26
CA TYR A 188 3.94 11.04 -6.51
C TYR A 188 2.71 11.81 -6.03
N PHE A 189 2.90 12.94 -5.34
CA PHE A 189 1.76 13.74 -4.88
C PHE A 189 0.98 14.37 -6.04
N ASN A 190 1.65 14.87 -7.09
CA ASN A 190 0.93 15.42 -8.25
C ASN A 190 0.09 14.36 -8.97
N SER A 191 0.52 13.10 -8.98
CA SER A 191 -0.26 11.97 -9.52
C SER A 191 -1.61 11.84 -8.80
N ALA A 192 -1.63 11.98 -7.47
CA ALA A 192 -2.85 11.99 -6.68
C ALA A 192 -3.69 13.26 -6.86
N PHE A 193 -3.08 14.44 -6.72
CA PHE A 193 -3.79 15.72 -6.73
C PHE A 193 -4.31 16.15 -8.11
N LYS A 194 -3.87 15.47 -9.18
CA LYS A 194 -4.43 15.61 -10.53
C LYS A 194 -5.95 15.41 -10.56
N ALA A 195 -6.49 14.49 -9.75
CA ALA A 195 -7.93 14.22 -9.70
C ALA A 195 -8.77 15.42 -9.23
N VAL A 196 -8.15 16.34 -8.49
CA VAL A 196 -8.79 17.55 -7.95
C VAL A 196 -8.25 18.84 -8.59
N GLY A 197 -7.42 18.72 -9.64
CA GLY A 197 -6.88 19.87 -10.36
C GLY A 197 -5.93 20.75 -9.55
N ARG A 198 -5.24 20.19 -8.54
CA ARG A 198 -4.24 20.90 -7.73
C ARG A 198 -2.83 20.46 -8.11
N GLU A 199 -1.92 21.42 -8.25
CA GLU A 199 -0.49 21.14 -8.38
C GLU A 199 0.20 21.25 -7.02
N ILE A 200 1.13 20.33 -6.74
CA ILE A 200 1.99 20.33 -5.57
C ILE A 200 3.40 20.75 -6.00
N ASP A 201 3.92 21.82 -5.43
CA ASP A 201 5.27 22.29 -5.69
C ASP A 201 6.27 21.79 -4.64
N SER A 202 7.55 22.07 -4.86
CA SER A 202 8.65 21.62 -3.97
C SER A 202 8.65 22.30 -2.59
N SER A 203 7.97 23.43 -2.44
CA SER A 203 7.84 24.19 -1.19
C SER A 203 6.61 23.81 -0.37
N GLU A 204 5.68 23.03 -0.92
CA GLU A 204 4.48 22.58 -0.23
C GLU A 204 4.86 21.88 1.10
N PRO A 205 4.24 22.28 2.22
CA PRO A 205 4.49 21.67 3.52
C PRO A 205 3.86 20.28 3.62
N VAL A 206 4.61 19.36 4.23
CA VAL A 206 4.24 17.97 4.48
C VAL A 206 4.48 17.66 5.95
N MET A 207 3.49 17.06 6.58
CA MET A 207 3.56 16.53 7.94
C MET A 207 4.06 15.08 7.92
N VAL A 208 5.29 14.86 8.37
CA VAL A 208 5.89 13.54 8.50
C VAL A 208 5.73 13.02 9.92
N LEU A 209 5.11 11.84 10.06
CA LEU A 209 4.99 11.11 11.31
C LEU A 209 5.95 9.91 11.28
N GLY A 210 7.06 10.02 12.00
CA GLY A 210 8.10 8.99 12.01
C GLY A 210 9.16 9.17 10.93
N LEU A 211 9.90 10.28 10.98
CA LEU A 211 10.96 10.60 10.02
C LEU A 211 12.03 9.50 9.88
N ASP A 212 12.41 8.87 10.99
CA ASP A 212 13.42 7.81 10.99
C ASP A 212 12.95 6.57 10.21
N TYR A 213 11.65 6.26 10.24
CA TYR A 213 11.08 5.20 9.42
C TYR A 213 11.26 5.49 7.94
N LEU A 214 10.94 6.71 7.47
CA LEU A 214 11.07 7.06 6.05
C LEU A 214 12.52 7.05 5.57
N LYS A 215 13.47 7.45 6.42
CA LYS A 215 14.92 7.35 6.12
C LYS A 215 15.33 5.89 5.94
N ASN A 216 15.02 5.05 6.92
CA ASN A 216 15.35 3.62 6.89
C ASN A 216 14.63 2.89 5.74
N LEU A 217 13.39 3.27 5.45
CA LEU A 217 12.62 2.75 4.32
C LEU A 217 13.32 3.10 3.01
N SER A 218 13.83 4.33 2.89
CA SER A 218 14.55 4.76 1.70
C SER A 218 15.78 3.91 1.44
N GLU A 219 16.55 3.61 2.48
CA GLU A 219 17.72 2.73 2.40
C GLU A 219 17.32 1.31 2.00
N LEU A 220 16.31 0.74 2.67
CA LEU A 220 15.80 -0.61 2.41
C LEU A 220 15.30 -0.76 0.97
N VAL A 221 14.46 0.16 0.49
CA VAL A 221 13.93 0.14 -0.88
C VAL A 221 15.06 0.28 -1.89
N THR A 222 16.00 1.21 -1.68
CA THR A 222 17.14 1.39 -2.59
C THR A 222 17.99 0.12 -2.69
N GLN A 223 18.20 -0.59 -1.58
CA GLN A 223 18.89 -1.87 -1.56
C GLN A 223 18.17 -2.93 -2.42
N TYR A 224 16.85 -3.05 -2.28
CA TYR A 224 16.05 -4.01 -3.06
C TYR A 224 16.01 -3.66 -4.55
N LEU A 225 15.88 -2.37 -4.89
CA LEU A 225 15.86 -1.91 -6.28
C LEU A 225 17.22 -2.04 -6.99
N SER A 226 18.33 -2.13 -6.25
CA SER A 226 19.69 -2.20 -6.81
C SER A 226 20.00 -3.51 -7.55
N ASN A 227 19.21 -4.57 -7.35
CA ASN A 227 19.42 -5.87 -7.98
C ASN A 227 18.12 -6.42 -8.58
N VAL A 228 18.20 -7.45 -9.43
CA VAL A 228 17.00 -8.01 -10.09
C VAL A 228 16.12 -8.77 -9.09
N GLN A 229 16.72 -9.56 -8.19
CA GLN A 229 15.96 -10.37 -7.24
C GLN A 229 15.08 -9.51 -6.31
N GLY A 230 15.58 -8.36 -5.85
CA GLY A 230 14.81 -7.46 -4.97
C GLY A 230 13.76 -6.64 -5.69
N ARG A 231 13.75 -6.61 -7.03
CA ARG A 231 12.68 -5.98 -7.82
C ARG A 231 11.58 -6.96 -8.21
N VAL A 232 11.85 -8.25 -8.05
CA VAL A 232 10.96 -9.36 -8.41
C VAL A 232 10.11 -9.76 -7.21
#